data_AF-A0A067D0Q5-F1
#
_entry.id   AF-A0A067D0Q5-F1
#
_cell.length_a   1.000
_cell.length_b   1.000
_cell.length_c   1.000
_cell.angle_alpha   90.00
_cell.angle_beta   90.00
_cell.angle_gamma   90.00
#
_symmetry.space_group_name_H-M   'P 1'
#
loop_
_entity.id
_entity.type
_entity.pdbx_description
1 polymer ?
#
loop_
_entity_poly.entity_id
_entity_poly.type
_entity_poly.pdbx_seq_one_letter_code
_entity_poly.pdbx_strand_id
1 'polypeptide(L)'
;MPPDHKAARSNYFKKSVNKLSDGTRKLPESSEELKALLDFLYTGSLPEEKLEKHSCTLYRASQKYEIGYLMEICERYFLRSVNPSNALEYLSIADVRRSQALMAAALGVIVKNMYRIAFTKEFEDFTSKYPDLSVLITRELLNSKRSLGWEK
;
A
#
# COMPACT_ATOMS: atom_id res chain seq x y z
N MET A 1 21.25 -17.43 19.85
CA MET A 1 20.13 -16.56 20.28
C MET A 1 20.68 -15.16 20.51
N PRO A 2 20.56 -14.20 19.56
CA PRO A 2 21.24 -12.92 19.73
C PRO A 2 20.33 -11.85 20.38
N PRO A 3 20.89 -10.93 21.19
CA PRO A 3 20.16 -9.87 21.90
C PRO A 3 19.89 -8.58 21.10
N ASP A 4 20.16 -8.55 19.78
CA ASP A 4 20.29 -7.30 19.02
C ASP A 4 19.00 -6.54 18.72
N HIS A 5 17.83 -7.19 18.88
CA HIS A 5 16.57 -6.55 18.52
C HIS A 5 16.14 -5.43 19.47
N LYS A 6 16.71 -5.29 20.68
CA LYS A 6 16.30 -4.26 21.64
C LYS A 6 16.98 -2.90 21.42
N ALA A 7 18.23 -2.87 20.96
CA ALA A 7 18.96 -1.62 20.70
C ALA A 7 18.45 -0.89 19.45
N ALA A 8 18.01 -1.63 18.42
CA ALA A 8 17.37 -1.06 17.23
C ALA A 8 16.03 -0.34 17.56
N ARG A 9 15.32 -0.76 18.61
CA ARG A 9 14.01 -0.21 19.02
C ARG A 9 14.10 1.25 19.46
N SER A 10 15.17 1.64 20.14
CA SER A 10 15.37 3.03 20.54
C SER A 10 15.80 3.90 19.36
N ASN A 11 16.70 3.43 18.50
CA ASN A 11 17.18 4.24 17.38
C ASN A 11 16.12 4.46 16.30
N TYR A 12 15.29 3.45 16.01
CA TYR A 12 14.18 3.59 15.06
C TYR A 12 13.10 4.51 15.62
N PHE A 13 12.64 4.26 16.85
CA PHE A 13 11.68 5.13 17.53
C PHE A 13 12.21 6.55 17.65
N LYS A 14 13.47 6.75 18.08
CA LYS A 14 14.08 8.08 18.22
C LYS A 14 14.23 8.79 16.88
N LYS A 15 14.56 8.09 15.79
CA LYS A 15 14.60 8.66 14.44
C LYS A 15 13.21 9.02 13.91
N SER A 16 12.22 8.15 14.10
CA SER A 16 10.83 8.38 13.68
C SER A 16 10.15 9.47 14.52
N VAL A 17 10.32 9.44 15.85
CA VAL A 17 9.81 10.46 16.77
C VAL A 17 10.49 11.79 16.53
N ASN A 18 11.80 11.84 16.25
CA ASN A 18 12.44 13.10 15.87
C ASN A 18 11.86 13.71 14.57
N LYS A 19 11.32 12.90 13.66
CA LYS A 19 10.55 13.41 12.50
C LYS A 19 9.15 13.92 12.89
N LEU A 20 8.60 13.44 13.99
CA LEU A 20 7.29 13.80 14.53
C LEU A 20 7.36 14.94 15.58
N SER A 21 8.54 15.21 16.17
CA SER A 21 8.72 16.03 17.37
C SER A 21 8.71 17.54 17.13
N ASP A 22 8.37 18.00 15.94
CA ASP A 22 8.17 19.43 15.65
C ASP A 22 6.78 19.86 16.13
N GLY A 23 6.63 19.96 17.45
CA GLY A 23 5.44 20.48 18.13
C GLY A 23 4.20 19.56 18.12
N THR A 24 3.08 20.10 18.62
CA THR A 24 1.78 19.42 18.59
C THR A 24 1.18 19.52 17.18
N ARG A 25 1.22 18.43 16.41
CA ARG A 25 0.58 18.34 15.09
C ARG A 25 -0.76 17.65 15.17
N LYS A 26 -1.80 18.30 14.60
CA LYS A 26 -3.05 17.60 14.29
C LYS A 26 -2.80 16.67 13.10
N LEU A 27 -3.10 15.40 13.33
CA LEU A 27 -2.97 14.35 12.33
C LEU A 27 -4.33 14.17 11.64
N PRO A 28 -4.40 14.19 10.29
CA PRO A 28 -5.63 13.93 9.56
C PRO A 28 -6.10 12.47 9.67
N GLU A 29 -5.24 11.56 10.13
CA GLU A 29 -5.54 10.15 10.36
C GLU A 29 -6.59 9.98 11.48
N SER A 30 -7.45 8.98 11.37
CA SER A 30 -8.45 8.68 12.39
C SER A 30 -7.80 8.21 13.70
N SER A 31 -8.52 8.33 14.82
CA SER A 31 -8.04 7.90 16.15
C SER A 31 -7.62 6.42 16.17
N GLU A 32 -8.30 5.56 15.40
CA GLU A 32 -7.96 4.13 15.31
C GLU A 32 -6.67 3.88 14.53
N GLU A 33 -6.49 4.56 13.41
CA GLU A 33 -5.28 4.45 12.58
C GLU A 33 -4.05 5.00 13.29
N LEU A 34 -4.22 6.12 14.00
CA LEU A 34 -3.17 6.68 14.83
C LEU A 34 -2.78 5.73 15.96
N LYS A 35 -3.75 5.07 16.59
CA LYS A 35 -3.47 4.04 17.60
C LYS A 35 -2.69 2.87 17.00
N ALA A 36 -3.09 2.36 15.83
CA ALA A 36 -2.36 1.28 15.17
C ALA A 36 -0.91 1.66 14.82
N LEU A 37 -0.70 2.90 14.36
CA LEU A 37 0.63 3.44 14.11
C LEU A 37 1.45 3.56 15.40
N LEU A 38 0.86 4.12 16.46
CA LEU A 38 1.52 4.26 17.76
C LEU A 38 1.86 2.89 18.35
N ASP A 39 0.94 1.94 18.33
CA ASP A 39 1.16 0.58 18.81
C ASP A 39 2.33 -0.07 18.06
N PHE A 40 2.41 0.11 16.75
CA PHE A 40 3.57 -0.33 15.97
C PHE A 40 4.86 0.37 16.40
N LEU A 41 4.83 1.68 16.60
CA LEU A 41 6.01 2.45 17.01
C LEU A 41 6.50 2.06 18.43
N TYR A 42 5.59 1.76 19.35
CA TYR A 42 5.92 1.37 20.72
C TYR A 42 6.32 -0.10 20.85
N THR A 43 5.64 -1.01 20.14
CA THR A 43 5.86 -2.46 20.28
C THR A 43 6.82 -3.03 19.24
N GLY A 44 7.02 -2.33 18.11
CA GLY A 44 7.77 -2.82 16.96
C GLY A 44 7.07 -3.93 16.18
N SER A 45 5.81 -4.22 16.52
CA SER A 45 5.00 -5.28 15.91
C SER A 45 3.61 -4.75 15.62
N LEU A 46 2.96 -5.31 14.60
CA LEU A 46 1.58 -5.00 14.29
C LEU A 46 0.82 -6.34 14.17
N PRO A 47 -0.19 -6.58 15.03
CA PRO A 47 -1.06 -7.74 14.90
C PRO A 47 -1.69 -7.79 13.51
N GLU A 48 -1.86 -8.99 12.95
CA GLU A 48 -2.38 -9.17 11.60
C GLU A 48 -3.79 -8.58 11.42
N GLU A 49 -4.65 -8.67 12.44
CA GLU A 49 -5.98 -8.05 12.46
C GLU A 49 -5.94 -6.53 12.27
N LYS A 50 -4.97 -5.84 12.91
CA LYS A 50 -4.80 -4.39 12.75
C LYS A 50 -4.22 -4.05 11.38
N LEU A 51 -3.33 -4.90 10.88
CA LEU A 51 -2.77 -4.75 9.56
C LEU A 51 -3.87 -4.93 8.50
N GLU A 52 -4.69 -5.96 8.57
CA GLU A 52 -5.80 -6.17 7.65
C GLU A 52 -6.76 -4.98 7.61
N LYS A 53 -7.19 -4.50 8.78
CA LYS A 53 -8.14 -3.38 8.89
C LYS A 53 -7.56 -2.04 8.44
N HIS A 54 -6.27 -1.79 8.65
CA HIS A 54 -5.66 -0.45 8.48
C HIS A 54 -4.47 -0.43 7.52
N SER A 55 -4.22 -1.48 6.75
CA SER A 55 -3.01 -1.65 5.93
C SER A 55 -2.77 -0.48 4.97
N CYS A 56 -3.80 -0.04 4.24
CA CYS A 56 -3.72 1.10 3.32
C CYS A 56 -3.36 2.41 4.02
N THR A 57 -4.01 2.70 5.16
CA THR A 57 -3.73 3.93 5.92
C THR A 57 -2.36 3.88 6.59
N LEU A 58 -1.99 2.75 7.16
CA LEU A 58 -0.66 2.52 7.75
C LEU A 58 0.44 2.62 6.69
N TYR A 59 0.20 2.14 5.48
CA TYR A 59 1.14 2.29 4.38
C TYR A 59 1.29 3.76 3.98
N ARG A 60 0.20 4.50 3.81
CA ARG A 60 0.25 5.96 3.54
C ARG A 60 0.98 6.73 4.65
N ALA A 61 0.71 6.41 5.91
CA ALA A 61 1.43 6.97 7.05
C ALA A 61 2.92 6.60 6.99
N SER A 62 3.25 5.34 6.66
CA SER A 62 4.63 4.90 6.54
C SER A 62 5.40 5.65 5.45
N GLN A 63 4.74 5.99 4.33
CA GLN A 63 5.32 6.81 3.27
C GLN A 63 5.54 8.24 3.75
N LYS A 64 4.51 8.85 4.37
CA LYS A 64 4.51 10.24 4.86
C LYS A 64 5.55 10.49 5.95
N TYR A 65 5.69 9.57 6.89
CA TYR A 65 6.66 9.66 7.99
C TYR A 65 7.98 8.93 7.68
N GLU A 66 8.09 8.34 6.49
CA GLU A 66 9.25 7.59 6.01
C GLU A 66 9.69 6.49 7.00
N ILE A 67 8.70 5.71 7.45
CA ILE A 67 8.82 4.57 8.37
C ILE A 67 9.03 3.31 7.52
N GLY A 68 10.26 3.14 7.01
CA GLY A 68 10.58 2.10 6.02
C GLY A 68 10.21 0.67 6.44
N TYR A 69 10.35 0.31 7.72
CA TYR A 69 10.01 -1.04 8.18
C TYR A 69 8.49 -1.31 8.18
N LEU A 70 7.67 -0.29 8.51
CA LEU A 70 6.20 -0.41 8.41
C LEU A 70 5.79 -0.53 6.94
N MET A 71 6.43 0.24 6.07
CA MET A 71 6.21 0.19 4.63
C MET A 71 6.44 -1.23 4.10
N GLU A 72 7.57 -1.86 4.45
CA GLU A 72 7.91 -3.23 4.04
C GLU A 72 6.92 -4.28 4.58
N ILE A 73 6.43 -4.12 5.81
CA ILE A 73 5.39 -5.00 6.38
C ILE A 73 4.10 -4.89 5.58
N CYS A 74 3.64 -3.66 5.30
CA CYS A 74 2.45 -3.41 4.50
C CYS A 74 2.60 -3.95 3.07
N GLU A 75 3.74 -3.73 2.40
CA GLU A 75 3.98 -4.23 1.03
C GLU A 75 3.93 -5.77 0.96
N ARG A 76 4.57 -6.45 1.91
CA ARG A 76 4.52 -7.91 2.00
C ARG A 76 3.10 -8.41 2.22
N TYR A 77 2.31 -7.70 3.03
CA TYR A 77 0.90 -8.02 3.21
C TYR A 77 0.12 -7.84 1.92
N PHE A 78 0.22 -6.69 1.26
CA PHE A 78 -0.48 -6.40 0.01
C PHE A 78 -0.17 -7.41 -1.09
N LEU A 79 1.11 -7.79 -1.26
CA LEU A 79 1.50 -8.80 -2.24
C LEU A 79 0.85 -10.17 -1.99
N ARG A 80 0.58 -10.52 -0.73
CA ARG A 80 -0.05 -11.78 -0.34
C ARG A 80 -1.57 -11.72 -0.38
N SER A 81 -2.16 -10.54 -0.21
CA SER A 81 -3.62 -10.34 -0.07
C SER A 81 -4.29 -9.76 -1.31
N VAL A 82 -3.53 -9.36 -2.34
CA VAL A 82 -4.07 -8.74 -3.56
C VAL A 82 -5.09 -9.66 -4.24
N ASN A 83 -6.26 -9.10 -4.51
CA ASN A 83 -7.40 -9.78 -5.11
C ASN A 83 -8.27 -8.76 -5.89
N PRO A 84 -9.26 -9.20 -6.69
CA PRO A 84 -10.02 -8.28 -7.54
C PRO A 84 -10.75 -7.17 -6.78
N SER A 85 -11.13 -7.39 -5.52
CA SER A 85 -11.87 -6.41 -4.72
C SER A 85 -11.00 -5.30 -4.15
N ASN A 86 -9.70 -5.55 -3.90
CA ASN A 86 -8.77 -4.57 -3.33
C ASN A 86 -7.69 -4.08 -4.31
N ALA A 87 -7.57 -4.69 -5.49
CA ALA A 87 -6.49 -4.39 -6.43
C ALA A 87 -6.48 -2.92 -6.91
N LEU A 88 -7.65 -2.30 -7.08
CA LEU A 88 -7.73 -0.87 -7.43
C LEU A 88 -7.19 0.02 -6.31
N GLU A 89 -7.54 -0.27 -5.06
CA GLU A 89 -7.03 0.47 -3.92
C GLU A 89 -5.52 0.30 -3.80
N TYR A 90 -5.02 -0.93 -3.93
CA TYR A 90 -3.58 -1.22 -3.85
C TYR A 90 -2.80 -0.55 -4.98
N LEU A 91 -3.36 -0.52 -6.20
CA LEU A 91 -2.77 0.22 -7.32
C LEU A 91 -2.73 1.73 -7.05
N SER A 92 -3.75 2.29 -6.38
CA SER A 92 -3.80 3.73 -6.05
C SER A 92 -2.74 4.17 -5.04
N ILE A 93 -2.29 3.27 -4.16
CA ILE A 93 -1.28 3.55 -3.15
C ILE A 93 0.12 3.12 -3.58
N ALA A 94 0.22 2.19 -4.55
CA ALA A 94 1.50 1.74 -5.07
C ALA A 94 2.31 2.92 -5.63
N ASP A 95 3.53 3.07 -5.14
CA ASP A 95 4.47 4.05 -5.67
C ASP A 95 5.30 3.38 -6.76
N VAL A 96 4.98 3.65 -8.03
CA VAL A 96 5.98 4.18 -8.97
C VAL A 96 7.40 3.64 -8.82
N ARG A 97 8.10 4.36 -7.95
CA ARG A 97 9.55 4.30 -7.77
C ARG A 97 9.97 3.32 -6.69
N ARG A 98 9.05 2.88 -5.84
CA ARG A 98 9.35 2.10 -4.63
C ARG A 98 8.76 0.69 -4.65
N SER A 99 7.55 0.54 -5.17
CA SER A 99 6.75 -0.68 -5.05
C SER A 99 6.35 -1.25 -6.41
N GLN A 100 7.35 -1.46 -7.28
CA GLN A 100 7.13 -2.01 -8.63
C GLN A 100 6.47 -3.39 -8.59
N ALA A 101 6.83 -4.23 -7.61
CA ALA A 101 6.25 -5.55 -7.44
C ALA A 101 4.74 -5.48 -7.09
N LEU A 102 4.36 -4.59 -6.17
CA LEU A 102 2.95 -4.38 -5.83
C LEU A 102 2.17 -3.85 -7.02
N MET A 103 2.75 -2.90 -7.74
CA MET A 103 2.14 -2.33 -8.93
C MET A 103 1.89 -3.39 -10.00
N ALA A 104 2.89 -4.22 -10.31
CA ALA A 104 2.76 -5.32 -11.26
C ALA A 104 1.72 -6.36 -10.81
N ALA A 105 1.72 -6.72 -9.52
CA ALA A 105 0.76 -7.68 -8.97
C ALA A 105 -0.69 -7.16 -9.05
N ALA A 106 -0.92 -5.90 -8.65
CA ALA A 106 -2.23 -5.27 -8.71
C ALA A 106 -2.71 -5.12 -10.16
N LEU A 107 -1.86 -4.64 -11.06
CA LEU A 107 -2.18 -4.54 -12.50
C LEU A 107 -2.53 -5.91 -13.09
N GLY A 108 -1.74 -6.95 -12.79
CA GLY A 108 -2.00 -8.31 -13.27
C GLY A 108 -3.36 -8.83 -12.81
N VAL A 109 -3.72 -8.61 -11.55
CA VAL A 109 -5.04 -9.00 -11.01
C VAL A 109 -6.16 -8.20 -11.68
N ILE A 110 -5.99 -6.89 -11.87
CA ILE A 110 -6.98 -6.03 -12.53
C ILE A 110 -7.20 -6.50 -13.97
N VAL A 111 -6.14 -6.61 -14.76
CA VAL A 111 -6.21 -6.99 -16.18
C VAL A 111 -6.85 -8.37 -16.36
N LYS A 112 -6.47 -9.35 -15.53
CA LYS A 112 -7.08 -10.69 -15.55
C LYS A 112 -8.57 -10.69 -15.22
N ASN A 113 -9.04 -9.73 -14.41
CA ASN A 113 -10.43 -9.61 -13.97
C ASN A 113 -11.14 -8.40 -14.56
N MET A 114 -10.60 -7.81 -15.63
CA MET A 114 -11.04 -6.51 -16.14
C MET A 114 -12.52 -6.53 -16.55
N TYR A 115 -13.01 -7.66 -17.06
CA TYR A 115 -14.43 -7.83 -17.42
C TYR A 115 -15.39 -7.66 -16.24
N ARG A 116 -14.95 -7.94 -15.02
CA ARG A 116 -15.75 -7.74 -13.80
C ARG A 116 -15.57 -6.34 -13.25
N ILE A 117 -14.37 -5.80 -13.37
CA ILE A 117 -13.97 -4.53 -12.73
C ILE A 117 -14.42 -3.33 -13.56
N ALA A 118 -14.30 -3.37 -14.89
CA ALA A 118 -14.51 -2.22 -15.76
C ALA A 118 -15.92 -1.60 -15.71
N PHE A 119 -16.91 -2.37 -15.28
CA PHE A 119 -18.32 -1.94 -15.18
C PHE A 119 -18.77 -1.65 -13.74
N THR A 120 -17.82 -1.56 -12.81
CA THR A 120 -18.12 -1.24 -11.41
C THR A 120 -18.03 0.26 -11.20
N LYS A 121 -18.84 0.78 -10.26
CA LYS A 121 -18.77 2.19 -9.86
C LYS A 121 -17.40 2.52 -9.28
N GLU A 122 -16.81 1.58 -8.57
CA GLU A 122 -15.47 1.68 -7.99
C GLU A 122 -14.41 1.94 -9.06
N PHE A 123 -14.54 1.33 -10.25
CA PHE A 123 -13.65 1.60 -11.37
C PHE A 123 -13.90 2.98 -12.00
N GLU A 124 -15.17 3.39 -12.16
CA GLU A 124 -15.50 4.73 -12.64
C GLU A 124 -14.92 5.83 -11.73
N ASP A 125 -15.13 5.69 -10.42
CA ASP A 125 -14.60 6.60 -9.40
C ASP A 125 -13.06 6.60 -9.41
N PHE A 126 -12.44 5.42 -9.54
CA PHE A 126 -11.00 5.27 -9.67
C PHE A 126 -10.47 6.03 -10.90
N THR A 127 -11.13 5.89 -12.06
CA THR A 127 -10.66 6.51 -13.30
C THR A 127 -10.76 8.04 -13.27
N SER A 128 -11.80 8.55 -12.64
CA SER A 128 -11.99 9.99 -12.41
C SER A 128 -10.92 10.56 -11.49
N LYS A 129 -10.52 9.79 -10.46
CA LYS A 129 -9.53 10.21 -9.47
C LYS A 129 -8.08 10.02 -9.94
N TYR A 130 -7.81 9.00 -10.75
CA TYR A 130 -6.48 8.59 -11.17
C TYR A 130 -6.41 8.33 -12.68
N PRO A 131 -6.50 9.37 -13.52
CA PRO A 131 -6.50 9.22 -14.98
C PRO A 131 -5.20 8.56 -15.50
N ASP A 132 -4.04 8.89 -14.92
CA ASP A 132 -2.75 8.30 -15.32
C ASP A 132 -2.69 6.78 -15.07
N LEU A 133 -3.23 6.32 -13.94
CA LEU A 133 -3.31 4.90 -13.62
C LEU A 133 -4.31 4.19 -14.52
N SER A 134 -5.36 4.88 -14.95
CA SER A 134 -6.33 4.33 -15.91
C SER A 134 -5.69 4.08 -17.27
N VAL A 135 -4.92 5.05 -17.77
CA VAL A 135 -4.13 4.89 -19.00
C VAL A 135 -3.16 3.71 -18.88
N LEU A 136 -2.53 3.56 -17.71
CA LEU A 136 -1.64 2.43 -17.45
C LEU A 136 -2.37 1.08 -17.49
N ILE A 137 -3.55 0.96 -16.85
CA ILE A 137 -4.38 -0.24 -16.91
C ILE A 137 -4.75 -0.55 -18.36
N THR A 138 -5.15 0.46 -19.16
CA THR A 138 -5.47 0.27 -20.58
C THR A 138 -4.27 -0.25 -21.37
N ARG A 139 -3.08 0.32 -21.18
CA ARG A 139 -1.84 -0.15 -21.84
C ARG A 139 -1.53 -1.59 -21.47
N GLU A 140 -1.62 -1.94 -20.19
CA GLU A 140 -1.35 -3.30 -19.72
C GLU A 140 -2.37 -4.31 -20.26
N LEU A 141 -3.65 -3.92 -20.31
CA LEU A 141 -4.71 -4.71 -20.94
C LEU A 141 -4.41 -4.98 -22.41
N LEU A 142 -3.99 -3.98 -23.18
CA LEU A 142 -3.63 -4.16 -24.60
C LEU A 142 -2.40 -5.05 -24.77
N ASN A 143 -1.37 -4.85 -23.95
CA ASN A 143 -0.15 -5.68 -23.98
C ASN A 143 -0.46 -7.15 -23.66
N SER A 144 -1.30 -7.41 -22.66
CA SER A 144 -1.71 -8.78 -22.33
C SER A 144 -2.44 -9.47 -23.50
N LYS A 145 -3.31 -8.76 -24.22
CA LYS A 145 -4.02 -9.31 -25.40
C LYS A 145 -3.11 -9.58 -26.59
N ARG A 146 -2.09 -8.73 -26.82
CA ARG A 146 -1.07 -8.95 -27.85
C ARG A 146 -0.24 -10.20 -27.56
N SER A 147 0.12 -10.44 -26.30
CA SER A 147 0.84 -11.65 -25.89
C SER A 147 0.04 -12.95 -26.08
N LEU A 148 -1.29 -12.85 -26.14
CA LEU A 148 -2.21 -13.98 -26.34
C LEU A 148 -2.57 -14.23 -27.82
N GLY A 149 -1.96 -13.51 -28.76
CA GLY A 149 -2.07 -13.79 -30.20
C GLY A 149 -3.39 -13.37 -30.85
N TRP A 150 -4.05 -12.32 -30.34
CA TRP A 150 -5.28 -11.78 -30.95
C TRP A 150 -5.06 -10.83 -32.13
N GLU A 151 -3.81 -10.63 -32.55
CA GLU A 151 -3.49 -10.02 -33.85
C GLU A 151 -3.28 -11.14 -34.89
N LYS A 152 -4.35 -11.46 -35.63
CA LYS A 152 -4.29 -12.01 -36.98
C LYS A 152 -5.06 -11.10 -37.91
#